data_AF-A0A1L2JJU4-F1
#
_entry.id   AF-A0A1L2JJU4-F1
#
_cell.length_a   1.000
_cell.length_b   1.000
_cell.length_c   1.000
_cell.angle_alpha   90.00
_cell.angle_beta   90.00
_cell.angle_gamma   90.00
#
_symmetry.space_group_name_H-M   'P 1'
#
loop_
_entity.id
_entity.type
_entity.pdbx_description
1 polymer ?
#
loop_
_entity_poly.entity_id
_entity_poly.type
_entity_poly.pdbx_seq_one_letter_code
_entity_poly.pdbx_strand_id
1 'polypeptide(L)'
;NLDDWTFDVFALTEAASGQVIKYVAYDLLNRYGAMHKFKIAPGVLETFLHRVEEGYCRYRNPYHNNLHAVDVMQSMHYCLCNTGLMNWLTDLEIFASLLAALLHDFEHTGTTNNFHVMSGSETALLYNDRAVLENHHVSASFRLMKEDDANILSHLSREEYKELRTLIIDMVLATDMTYHFQQLKIMRNLLTLQEPTIDKSKALSLVLHCCDISHPAKHWDVHHRWTMLLLEEFFRQGDLEKELGLPFSPLCDRKNTLVAESQIGFIDFIVEPSMTIMSDMLEHILAPIAPVIKNKPAPLPEESSNAHNEDAVEEAKKRNGCAMTRKSIPGAVSKFTITKPWLTCLTENKRIWKEQAIK
;
A
#
# COMPACT_ATOMS: atom_id res chain seq x y z
N ASN A 1 -6.14 7.53 15.09
CA ASN A 1 -6.65 6.60 14.05
C ASN A 1 -5.53 6.01 13.20
N LEU A 2 -4.35 5.71 13.78
CA LEU A 2 -3.20 5.26 12.98
C LEU A 2 -3.40 3.86 12.40
N ASP A 3 -4.22 3.03 13.06
CA ASP A 3 -4.53 1.66 12.63
C ASP A 3 -5.73 1.58 11.67
N ASP A 4 -6.30 2.73 11.27
CA ASP A 4 -7.49 2.79 10.43
C ASP A 4 -7.12 3.22 9.00
N TRP A 5 -7.81 2.66 8.00
CA TRP A 5 -7.63 3.05 6.59
C TRP A 5 -8.07 4.49 6.31
N THR A 6 -8.98 5.03 7.15
CA THR A 6 -9.49 6.40 7.11
C THR A 6 -8.53 7.43 7.75
N PHE A 7 -7.31 7.03 8.09
CA PHE A 7 -6.27 7.94 8.57
C PHE A 7 -6.09 9.12 7.61
N ASP A 8 -6.16 10.34 8.16
CA ASP A 8 -5.94 11.59 7.42
C ASP A 8 -4.58 12.17 7.81
N VAL A 9 -3.61 12.00 6.90
CA VAL A 9 -2.24 12.50 7.06
C VAL A 9 -2.17 14.04 7.06
N PHE A 10 -3.12 14.71 6.41
CA PHE A 10 -3.15 16.17 6.36
C PHE A 10 -3.63 16.74 7.70
N ALA A 11 -4.64 16.14 8.32
CA ALA A 11 -5.09 16.51 9.67
C ALA A 11 -3.97 16.33 10.71
N LEU A 12 -3.14 15.28 10.57
CA LEU A 12 -1.98 15.10 11.43
C LEU A 12 -0.97 16.24 11.29
N THR A 13 -0.74 16.73 10.08
CA THR A 13 0.29 17.76 9.81
C THR A 13 0.03 19.06 10.56
N GLU A 14 -1.24 19.46 10.65
CA GLU A 14 -1.68 20.63 11.42
C GLU A 14 -1.36 20.46 12.92
N ALA A 15 -1.54 19.25 13.46
CA ALA A 15 -1.22 18.93 14.85
C ALA A 15 0.29 18.77 15.11
N ALA A 16 1.05 18.28 14.12
CA ALA A 16 2.47 17.93 14.23
C ALA A 16 3.43 19.09 13.92
N SER A 17 2.93 20.30 13.62
CA SER A 17 3.75 21.45 13.21
C SER A 17 4.73 21.12 12.06
N GLY A 18 4.31 20.26 11.14
CA GLY A 18 5.11 19.83 9.98
C GLY A 18 6.14 18.71 10.24
N GLN A 19 6.29 18.21 11.47
CA GLN A 19 7.23 17.13 11.83
C GLN A 19 6.58 15.73 11.78
N VAL A 20 5.85 15.43 10.70
CA VAL A 20 5.01 14.23 10.62
C VAL A 20 5.80 12.92 10.63
N ILE A 21 6.97 12.89 9.98
CA ILE A 21 7.82 11.70 9.96
C ILE A 21 8.27 11.36 11.37
N LYS A 22 8.77 12.37 12.11
CA LYS A 22 9.24 12.16 13.48
C LYS A 22 8.18 11.48 14.33
N TYR A 23 6.93 11.97 14.32
CA TYR A 23 5.89 11.42 15.21
C TYR A 23 5.39 10.04 14.77
N VAL A 24 5.08 9.85 13.48
CA VAL A 24 4.50 8.58 13.02
C VAL A 24 5.54 7.48 12.97
N ALA A 25 6.72 7.74 12.42
CA ALA A 25 7.74 6.72 12.30
C ALA A 25 8.27 6.28 13.67
N TYR A 26 8.46 7.22 14.61
CA TYR A 26 8.88 6.89 15.97
C TYR A 26 7.83 6.03 16.68
N ASP A 27 6.55 6.42 16.60
CA ASP A 27 5.45 5.65 17.21
C ASP A 27 5.36 4.24 16.62
N LEU A 28 5.36 4.10 15.30
CA LEU A 28 5.31 2.79 14.64
C LEU A 28 6.52 1.91 14.99
N LEU A 29 7.75 2.44 14.87
CA LEU A 29 8.96 1.67 15.19
C LEU A 29 8.99 1.24 16.67
N ASN A 30 8.46 2.06 17.57
CA ASN A 30 8.29 1.70 18.98
C ASN A 30 7.20 0.63 19.18
N ARG A 31 6.03 0.77 18.55
CA ARG A 31 4.90 -0.17 18.65
C ARG A 31 5.25 -1.58 18.17
N TYR A 32 6.01 -1.69 17.08
CA TYR A 32 6.51 -2.97 16.58
C TYR A 32 7.73 -3.49 17.38
N GLY A 33 8.21 -2.72 18.36
CA GLY A 33 9.33 -3.07 19.23
C GLY A 33 10.70 -3.04 18.55
N ALA A 34 10.82 -2.39 17.39
CA ALA A 34 12.05 -2.35 16.60
C ALA A 34 13.21 -1.75 17.40
N MET A 35 12.94 -0.70 18.19
CA MET A 35 13.94 -0.05 19.03
C MET A 35 14.60 -1.03 20.02
N HIS A 36 13.80 -1.86 20.69
CA HIS A 36 14.30 -2.85 21.64
C HIS A 36 14.96 -4.04 20.93
N LYS A 37 14.28 -4.60 19.92
CA LYS A 37 14.72 -5.80 19.20
C LYS A 37 16.07 -5.58 18.48
N PHE A 38 16.24 -4.42 17.85
CA PHE A 38 17.44 -4.06 17.09
C PHE A 38 18.36 -3.07 17.83
N LYS A 39 18.11 -2.83 19.12
CA LYS A 39 18.94 -2.02 20.02
C LYS A 39 19.19 -0.59 19.50
N ILE A 40 18.18 0.03 18.90
CA ILE A 40 18.26 1.38 18.35
C ILE A 40 18.20 2.39 19.50
N ALA A 41 19.27 3.17 19.69
CA ALA A 41 19.30 4.22 20.68
C ALA A 41 18.29 5.34 20.32
N PRO A 42 17.47 5.84 21.27
CA PRO A 42 16.46 6.87 20.98
C PRO A 42 17.02 8.12 20.30
N GLY A 43 18.18 8.61 20.74
CA GLY A 43 18.82 9.79 20.13
C GLY A 43 19.30 9.57 18.70
N VAL A 44 19.73 8.34 18.37
CA VAL A 44 20.12 7.97 16.99
C VAL A 44 18.88 7.88 16.11
N LEU A 45 17.78 7.32 16.62
CA LEU A 45 16.51 7.28 15.90
C LEU A 45 15.96 8.69 15.64
N GLU A 46 15.97 9.58 16.65
CA GLU A 46 15.51 10.96 16.48
C GLU A 46 16.34 11.72 15.44
N THR A 47 17.67 11.56 15.47
CA THR A 47 18.57 12.18 14.50
C THR A 47 18.33 11.64 13.09
N PHE A 48 18.19 10.32 12.95
CA PHE A 48 17.84 9.67 11.69
C PHE A 48 16.51 10.20 11.12
N LEU A 49 15.43 10.18 11.90
CA LEU A 49 14.11 10.63 11.46
C LEU A 49 14.11 12.11 11.09
N HIS A 50 14.84 12.95 11.82
CA HIS A 50 15.00 14.36 11.49
C HIS A 50 15.69 14.55 10.13
N ARG A 51 16.79 13.85 9.86
CA ARG A 51 17.51 13.93 8.58
C ARG A 51 16.70 13.35 7.41
N VAL A 52 15.90 12.31 7.66
CA VAL A 52 14.95 11.78 6.67
C VAL A 52 13.94 12.87 6.29
N GLU A 53 13.36 13.54 7.29
CA GLU A 53 12.40 14.62 7.07
C GLU A 53 13.03 15.82 6.32
N GLU A 54 14.25 16.22 6.66
CA GLU A 54 14.98 17.25 5.93
C GLU A 54 15.22 16.88 4.46
N GLY A 55 15.56 15.63 4.16
CA GLY A 55 15.77 15.18 2.78
C GLY A 55 14.49 15.20 1.95
N TYR A 56 13.34 14.84 2.54
CA TYR A 56 12.03 15.00 1.90
C TYR A 56 11.64 16.46 1.66
N CYS A 57 12.02 17.37 2.57
CA CYS A 57 11.72 18.80 2.44
C CYS A 57 12.70 19.56 1.52
N ARG A 58 13.81 18.94 1.08
CA ARG A 58 14.89 19.59 0.33
C ARG A 58 14.41 20.33 -0.92
N TYR A 59 13.56 19.69 -1.72
CA TYR A 59 13.10 20.21 -3.01
C TYR A 59 11.73 20.91 -2.94
N ARG A 60 11.07 20.88 -1.77
CA ARG A 60 9.76 21.52 -1.53
C ARG A 60 8.69 21.06 -2.53
N ASN A 61 8.67 19.75 -2.76
CA ASN A 61 7.76 19.07 -3.67
C ASN A 61 6.30 19.18 -3.17
N PRO A 62 5.35 19.49 -4.06
CA PRO A 62 3.92 19.43 -3.72
C PRO A 62 3.44 18.05 -3.28
N TYR A 63 3.86 16.97 -3.97
CA TYR A 63 3.41 15.60 -3.72
C TYR A 63 4.49 14.74 -3.05
N HIS A 64 5.65 14.56 -3.69
CA HIS A 64 6.69 13.65 -3.18
C HIS A 64 7.47 14.30 -2.02
N ASN A 65 6.82 14.40 -0.85
CA ASN A 65 7.29 15.07 0.36
C ASN A 65 7.11 14.18 1.61
N ASN A 66 7.38 14.74 2.79
CA ASN A 66 7.33 14.00 4.06
C ASN A 66 5.92 13.50 4.42
N LEU A 67 4.85 14.20 4.01
CA LEU A 67 3.49 13.69 4.21
C LEU A 67 3.24 12.42 3.38
N HIS A 68 3.74 12.39 2.14
CA HIS A 68 3.54 11.23 1.26
C HIS A 68 4.24 10.01 1.84
N ALA A 69 5.51 10.16 2.28
CA ALA A 69 6.24 9.11 2.98
C ALA A 69 5.47 8.56 4.20
N VAL A 70 4.83 9.43 4.98
CA VAL A 70 4.01 9.03 6.14
C VAL A 70 2.72 8.33 5.73
N ASP A 71 2.04 8.77 4.68
CA ASP A 71 0.82 8.13 4.17
C ASP A 71 1.11 6.71 3.66
N VAL A 72 2.23 6.53 2.95
CA VAL A 72 2.69 5.22 2.48
C VAL A 72 3.10 4.32 3.65
N MET A 73 3.87 4.85 4.61
CA MET A 73 4.25 4.11 5.82
C MET A 73 3.03 3.69 6.66
N GLN A 74 2.04 4.57 6.80
CA GLN A 74 0.79 4.27 7.51
C GLN A 74 -0.05 3.23 6.76
N SER A 75 -0.11 3.31 5.43
CA SER A 75 -0.81 2.32 4.60
C SER A 75 -0.14 0.95 4.70
N MET A 76 1.21 0.90 4.73
CA MET A 76 1.97 -0.32 5.00
C MET A 76 1.67 -0.87 6.40
N HIS A 77 1.61 -0.01 7.43
CA HIS A 77 1.19 -0.37 8.78
C HIS A 77 -0.22 -0.99 8.80
N TYR A 78 -1.19 -0.40 8.10
CA TYR A 78 -2.52 -0.97 7.96
C TYR A 78 -2.47 -2.38 7.35
N CYS A 79 -1.70 -2.57 6.27
CA CYS A 79 -1.50 -3.89 5.67
C CYS A 79 -0.90 -4.87 6.69
N LEU A 80 0.12 -4.47 7.43
CA LEU A 80 0.77 -5.30 8.46
C LEU A 80 -0.21 -5.73 9.57
N CYS A 81 -0.93 -4.77 10.16
CA CYS A 81 -1.80 -5.03 11.31
C CYS A 81 -3.18 -5.58 10.93
N ASN A 82 -3.91 -4.89 10.06
CA ASN A 82 -5.35 -5.15 9.86
C ASN A 82 -5.62 -6.32 8.91
N THR A 83 -4.69 -6.62 8.00
CA THR A 83 -4.80 -7.85 7.19
C THR A 83 -4.26 -9.07 7.91
N GLY A 84 -3.36 -8.85 8.90
CA GLY A 84 -2.64 -9.90 9.60
C GLY A 84 -1.31 -10.29 8.95
N LEU A 85 -0.84 -9.54 7.94
CA LEU A 85 0.43 -9.76 7.26
C LEU A 85 1.62 -9.86 8.22
N MET A 86 1.63 -9.11 9.31
CA MET A 86 2.69 -9.18 10.32
C MET A 86 2.88 -10.58 10.93
N ASN A 87 1.85 -11.43 10.93
CA ASN A 87 1.93 -12.80 11.48
C ASN A 87 2.68 -13.78 10.56
N TRP A 88 2.91 -13.40 9.30
CA TRP A 88 3.65 -14.18 8.33
C TRP A 88 5.14 -13.75 8.22
N LEU A 89 5.47 -12.61 8.80
CA LEU A 89 6.76 -11.96 8.69
C LEU A 89 7.61 -12.15 9.95
N THR A 90 8.93 -12.08 9.78
CA THR A 90 9.87 -11.93 10.90
C THR A 90 9.89 -10.48 11.39
N ASP A 91 10.40 -10.27 12.60
CA ASP A 91 10.61 -8.91 13.12
C ASP A 91 11.51 -8.05 12.21
N LEU A 92 12.51 -8.67 11.57
CA LEU A 92 13.43 -7.99 10.67
C LEU A 92 12.73 -7.57 9.37
N GLU A 93 11.86 -8.43 8.82
CA GLU A 93 11.07 -8.13 7.63
C GLU A 93 10.02 -7.04 7.89
N ILE A 94 9.39 -7.03 9.07
CA ILE A 94 8.48 -5.95 9.48
C ILE A 94 9.23 -4.62 9.56
N PHE A 95 10.40 -4.62 10.21
CA PHE A 95 11.23 -3.43 10.32
C PHE A 95 11.71 -2.93 8.94
N ALA A 96 12.17 -3.83 8.07
CA ALA A 96 12.55 -3.51 6.70
C ALA A 96 11.37 -2.94 5.90
N SER A 97 10.15 -3.48 6.07
CA SER A 97 8.96 -3.01 5.35
C SER A 97 8.57 -1.58 5.73
N LEU A 98 8.64 -1.25 7.03
CA LEU A 98 8.39 0.09 7.54
C LEU A 98 9.46 1.08 7.08
N LEU A 99 10.74 0.69 7.10
CA LEU A 99 11.83 1.51 6.59
C LEU A 99 11.75 1.72 5.08
N ALA A 100 11.43 0.69 4.30
CA ALA A 100 11.26 0.81 2.86
C ALA A 100 10.14 1.80 2.53
N ALA A 101 8.98 1.70 3.20
CA ALA A 101 7.89 2.65 3.02
C ALA A 101 8.28 4.09 3.41
N LEU A 102 9.00 4.27 4.51
CA LEU A 102 9.47 5.59 4.94
C LEU A 102 10.49 6.22 3.99
N LEU A 103 11.30 5.41 3.30
CA LEU A 103 12.47 5.87 2.54
C LEU A 103 12.30 5.81 1.02
N HIS A 104 11.17 5.30 0.52
CA HIS A 104 11.02 4.95 -0.89
C HIS A 104 11.20 6.13 -1.86
N ASP A 105 10.94 7.35 -1.39
CA ASP A 105 11.03 8.61 -2.15
C ASP A 105 12.03 9.62 -1.56
N PHE A 106 12.97 9.14 -0.75
CA PHE A 106 13.88 10.02 -0.02
C PHE A 106 14.70 10.91 -0.96
N GLU A 107 14.59 12.24 -0.79
CA GLU A 107 15.20 13.27 -1.66
C GLU A 107 14.67 13.31 -3.11
N HIS A 108 13.40 12.95 -3.34
CA HIS A 108 12.74 13.13 -4.64
C HIS A 108 12.85 14.56 -5.18
N THR A 109 13.09 14.72 -6.48
CA THR A 109 13.38 16.04 -7.11
C THR A 109 12.14 16.79 -7.58
N GLY A 110 10.97 16.18 -7.42
CA GLY A 110 9.71 16.71 -7.94
C GLY A 110 9.53 16.50 -9.44
N THR A 111 10.34 15.62 -10.04
CA THR A 111 10.33 15.30 -11.48
C THR A 111 10.48 13.80 -11.67
N THR A 112 10.09 13.30 -12.84
CA THR A 112 10.06 11.86 -13.17
C THR A 112 11.42 11.33 -13.63
N ASN A 113 11.59 10.00 -13.60
CA ASN A 113 12.73 9.30 -14.22
C ASN A 113 12.94 9.73 -15.69
N ASN A 114 11.86 9.85 -16.46
CA ASN A 114 11.94 10.29 -17.87
C ASN A 114 12.50 11.71 -18.01
N PHE A 115 12.07 12.64 -17.15
CA PHE A 115 12.63 13.99 -17.13
C PHE A 115 14.13 13.98 -16.85
N HIS A 116 14.57 13.20 -15.86
CA HIS A 116 15.98 13.06 -15.51
C HIS A 116 16.84 12.54 -16.68
N VAL A 117 16.33 11.57 -17.43
CA VAL A 117 16.99 11.01 -18.63
C VAL A 117 17.02 12.05 -19.77
N MET A 118 15.88 12.65 -20.08
CA MET A 118 15.75 13.59 -21.21
C MET A 118 16.51 14.89 -20.99
N SER A 119 16.65 15.34 -19.74
CA SER A 119 17.42 16.54 -19.38
C SER A 119 18.92 16.27 -19.22
N GLY A 120 19.36 15.00 -19.23
CA GLY A 120 20.77 14.63 -19.03
C GLY A 120 21.28 14.96 -17.62
N SER A 121 20.43 14.84 -16.60
CA SER A 121 20.79 15.14 -15.21
C SER A 121 21.95 14.28 -14.68
N GLU A 122 22.71 14.81 -13.73
CA GLU A 122 23.80 14.07 -13.04
C GLU A 122 23.31 12.73 -12.46
N THR A 123 22.11 12.69 -11.88
CA THR A 123 21.53 11.47 -11.30
C THR A 123 21.25 10.41 -12.38
N ALA A 124 20.77 10.81 -13.56
CA ALA A 124 20.55 9.89 -14.68
C ALA A 124 21.88 9.31 -15.19
N LEU A 125 22.92 10.15 -15.32
CA LEU A 125 24.26 9.70 -15.71
C LEU A 125 24.85 8.72 -14.68
N LEU A 126 24.66 8.99 -13.39
CA LEU A 126 25.14 8.12 -12.31
C LEU A 126 24.50 6.73 -12.35
N TYR A 127 23.19 6.66 -12.61
CA TYR A 127 22.42 5.41 -12.63
C TYR A 127 22.17 4.84 -14.02
N ASN A 128 22.81 5.40 -15.05
CA ASN A 128 22.76 4.94 -16.44
C ASN A 128 21.31 4.75 -16.93
N ASP A 129 20.46 5.74 -16.66
CA ASP A 129 19.06 5.83 -17.09
C ASP A 129 18.13 4.72 -16.57
N ARG A 130 18.52 3.96 -15.54
CA ARG A 130 17.73 2.84 -14.99
C ARG A 130 17.23 3.16 -13.59
N ALA A 131 15.90 3.19 -13.40
CA ALA A 131 15.25 3.43 -12.11
C ALA A 131 15.98 4.55 -11.33
N VAL A 132 16.10 5.71 -11.98
CA VAL A 132 17.08 6.75 -11.63
C VAL A 132 16.83 7.27 -10.22
N LEU A 133 15.58 7.57 -9.92
CA LEU A 133 15.12 8.08 -8.64
C LEU A 133 15.11 6.98 -7.57
N GLU A 134 14.58 5.81 -7.87
CA GLU A 134 14.48 4.70 -6.91
C GLU A 134 15.87 4.22 -6.47
N ASN A 135 16.84 4.17 -7.40
CA ASN A 135 18.25 3.95 -7.03
C ASN A 135 18.80 5.07 -6.15
N HIS A 136 18.46 6.34 -6.45
CA HIS A 136 18.86 7.48 -5.62
C HIS A 136 18.32 7.36 -4.19
N HIS A 137 17.01 7.13 -4.03
CA HIS A 137 16.33 7.03 -2.73
C HIS A 137 17.00 5.99 -1.83
N VAL A 138 17.21 4.78 -2.35
CA VAL A 138 17.88 3.69 -1.63
C VAL A 138 19.33 4.07 -1.31
N SER A 139 20.09 4.52 -2.30
CA SER A 139 21.51 4.81 -2.15
C SER A 139 21.76 5.94 -1.16
N ALA A 140 20.97 7.02 -1.22
CA ALA A 140 21.03 8.15 -0.29
C ALA A 140 20.65 7.73 1.13
N SER A 141 19.58 6.96 1.30
CA SER A 141 19.13 6.48 2.61
C SER A 141 20.19 5.63 3.32
N PHE A 142 20.86 4.74 2.58
CA PHE A 142 21.93 3.94 3.17
C PHE A 142 23.25 4.70 3.36
N ARG A 143 23.49 5.81 2.64
CA ARG A 143 24.58 6.72 2.97
C ARG A 143 24.30 7.46 4.29
N LEU A 144 23.07 7.93 4.49
CA LEU A 144 22.64 8.53 5.75
C LEU A 144 22.85 7.56 6.92
N MET A 145 22.42 6.30 6.79
CA MET A 145 22.61 5.28 7.83
C MET A 145 24.07 4.79 7.99
N LYS A 146 25.05 5.37 7.30
CA LYS A 146 26.48 5.18 7.61
C LYS A 146 27.03 6.22 8.59
N GLU A 147 26.32 7.31 8.83
CA GLU A 147 26.72 8.33 9.80
C GLU A 147 26.45 7.83 11.22
N ASP A 148 27.46 7.86 12.09
CA ASP A 148 27.40 7.22 13.42
C ASP A 148 26.22 7.69 14.28
N ASP A 149 25.81 8.95 14.14
CA ASP A 149 24.71 9.55 14.88
C ASP A 149 23.32 9.33 14.25
N ALA A 150 23.25 8.77 13.04
CA ALA A 150 22.00 8.39 12.35
C ALA A 150 21.94 6.89 11.98
N ASN A 151 22.93 6.09 12.38
CA ASN A 151 23.01 4.67 12.05
C ASN A 151 22.11 3.80 12.95
N ILE A 152 20.84 3.74 12.59
CA ILE A 152 19.84 2.88 13.25
C ILE A 152 20.06 1.37 13.01
N LEU A 153 21.04 0.99 12.18
CA LEU A 153 21.35 -0.40 11.81
C LEU A 153 22.64 -0.91 12.47
N SER A 154 23.29 -0.10 13.30
CA SER A 154 24.62 -0.34 13.88
C SER A 154 24.75 -1.61 14.72
N HIS A 155 23.64 -2.12 15.27
CA HIS A 155 23.61 -3.31 16.11
C HIS A 155 23.10 -4.57 15.40
N LEU A 156 22.75 -4.50 14.11
CA LEU A 156 22.43 -5.68 13.33
C LEU A 156 23.68 -6.53 13.12
N SER A 157 23.51 -7.86 13.17
CA SER A 157 24.52 -8.78 12.66
C SER A 157 24.76 -8.56 11.16
N ARG A 158 25.85 -9.12 10.64
CA ARG A 158 26.18 -9.01 9.22
C ARG A 158 25.11 -9.65 8.33
N GLU A 159 24.56 -10.77 8.79
CA GLU A 159 23.51 -11.53 8.13
C GLU A 159 22.20 -10.73 8.13
N GLU A 160 21.76 -10.21 9.27
CA GLU A 160 20.56 -9.37 9.39
C GLU A 160 20.68 -8.10 8.53
N TYR A 161 21.83 -7.40 8.56
CA TYR A 161 22.03 -6.21 7.72
C TYR A 161 21.93 -6.56 6.24
N LYS A 162 22.52 -7.70 5.81
CA LYS A 162 22.47 -8.13 4.41
C LYS A 162 21.04 -8.45 3.99
N GLU A 163 20.29 -9.16 4.82
CA GLU A 163 18.89 -9.51 4.58
C GLU A 163 18.01 -8.26 4.49
N LEU A 164 18.06 -7.40 5.52
CA LEU A 164 17.31 -6.14 5.57
C LEU A 164 17.64 -5.24 4.39
N ARG A 165 18.94 -5.08 4.06
CA ARG A 165 19.36 -4.26 2.93
C ARG A 165 18.84 -4.80 1.61
N THR A 166 18.91 -6.11 1.40
CA THR A 166 18.42 -6.73 0.16
C THR A 166 16.91 -6.51 0.01
N LEU A 167 16.16 -6.73 1.08
CA LEU A 167 14.71 -6.56 1.08
C LEU A 167 14.31 -5.10 0.82
N ILE A 168 14.93 -4.11 1.48
CA ILE A 168 14.64 -2.69 1.22
C ILE A 168 14.95 -2.29 -0.22
N ILE A 169 16.08 -2.77 -0.78
CA ILE A 169 16.43 -2.51 -2.19
C ILE A 169 15.33 -3.06 -3.12
N ASP A 170 14.94 -4.32 -2.93
CA ASP A 170 13.93 -4.96 -3.77
C ASP A 170 12.55 -4.29 -3.66
N MET A 171 12.18 -3.83 -2.45
CA MET A 171 10.92 -3.14 -2.20
C MET A 171 10.88 -1.77 -2.87
N VAL A 172 11.90 -0.93 -2.65
CA VAL A 172 11.93 0.43 -3.19
C VAL A 172 12.13 0.44 -4.70
N LEU A 173 12.98 -0.42 -5.27
CA LEU A 173 13.10 -0.50 -6.74
C LEU A 173 11.81 -0.97 -7.43
N ALA A 174 10.92 -1.63 -6.69
CA ALA A 174 9.64 -2.09 -7.22
C ALA A 174 8.55 -1.01 -7.23
N THR A 175 8.80 0.19 -6.67
CA THR A 175 7.89 1.35 -6.79
C THR A 175 8.05 2.06 -8.14
N ASP A 176 9.13 1.80 -8.89
CA ASP A 176 9.29 2.32 -10.25
C ASP A 176 8.14 1.83 -11.14
N MET A 177 7.31 2.81 -11.54
CA MET A 177 6.11 2.59 -12.33
C MET A 177 6.37 1.95 -13.71
N THR A 178 7.61 1.94 -14.21
CA THR A 178 7.97 1.21 -15.44
C THR A 178 7.83 -0.31 -15.29
N TYR A 179 7.96 -0.84 -14.07
CA TYR A 179 7.80 -2.27 -13.77
C TYR A 179 6.39 -2.66 -13.34
N HIS A 180 5.48 -1.70 -13.14
CA HIS A 180 4.12 -1.91 -12.63
C HIS A 180 3.40 -3.12 -13.28
N PHE A 181 3.24 -3.11 -14.61
CA PHE A 181 2.50 -4.18 -15.31
C PHE A 181 3.22 -5.52 -15.26
N GLN A 182 4.55 -5.52 -15.26
CA GLN A 182 5.35 -6.75 -15.13
C GLN A 182 5.15 -7.36 -13.75
N GLN A 183 5.21 -6.56 -12.69
CA GLN A 183 5.00 -7.00 -11.31
C GLN A 183 3.62 -7.63 -11.13
N LEU A 184 2.56 -6.94 -11.59
CA LEU A 184 1.19 -7.45 -11.52
C LEU A 184 1.00 -8.75 -12.31
N LYS A 185 1.57 -8.84 -13.52
CA LYS A 185 1.50 -10.04 -14.35
C LYS A 185 2.19 -11.24 -13.69
N ILE A 186 3.37 -11.02 -13.11
CA ILE A 186 4.12 -12.08 -12.41
C ILE A 186 3.30 -12.59 -11.23
N MET A 187 2.78 -11.70 -10.38
CA MET A 187 2.00 -12.11 -9.20
C MET A 187 0.72 -12.83 -9.61
N ARG A 188 -0.03 -12.30 -10.60
CA ARG A 188 -1.23 -12.96 -11.11
C ARG A 188 -0.93 -14.37 -11.61
N ASN A 189 0.15 -14.56 -12.37
CA ASN A 189 0.54 -15.88 -12.85
C ASN A 189 0.88 -16.84 -11.70
N LEU A 190 1.60 -16.36 -10.67
CA LEU A 190 1.92 -17.18 -9.49
C LEU A 190 0.63 -17.67 -8.80
N LEU A 191 -0.36 -16.79 -8.63
CA LEU A 191 -1.64 -17.13 -7.99
C LEU A 191 -2.48 -18.15 -8.76
N THR A 192 -2.21 -18.37 -10.06
CA THR A 192 -2.90 -19.40 -10.85
C THR A 192 -2.27 -20.79 -10.75
N LEU A 193 -1.10 -20.91 -10.13
CA LEU A 193 -0.44 -22.20 -9.93
C LEU A 193 -1.22 -23.05 -8.92
N GLN A 194 -1.14 -24.38 -9.06
CA GLN A 194 -1.84 -25.30 -8.16
C GLN A 194 -1.29 -25.24 -6.72
N GLU A 195 0.01 -24.97 -6.59
CA GLU A 195 0.71 -24.75 -5.31
C GLU A 195 1.55 -23.47 -5.41
N PRO A 196 0.92 -22.27 -5.28
CA PRO A 196 1.64 -21.01 -5.35
C PRO A 196 2.58 -20.87 -4.16
N THR A 197 3.89 -20.83 -4.43
CA THR A 197 4.88 -20.39 -3.45
C THR A 197 5.21 -18.93 -3.73
N ILE A 198 4.79 -18.05 -2.84
CA ILE A 198 5.00 -16.60 -2.97
C ILE A 198 6.20 -16.22 -2.11
N ASP A 199 7.22 -15.69 -2.79
CA ASP A 199 8.40 -15.15 -2.13
C ASP A 199 8.05 -13.87 -1.35
N LYS A 200 8.65 -13.74 -0.15
CA LYS A 200 8.39 -12.61 0.75
C LYS A 200 8.80 -11.28 0.16
N SER A 201 9.95 -11.21 -0.53
CA SER A 201 10.41 -9.98 -1.19
C SER A 201 9.38 -9.54 -2.23
N LYS A 202 8.93 -10.46 -3.10
CA LYS A 202 7.88 -10.15 -4.09
C LYS A 202 6.55 -9.72 -3.48
N ALA A 203 6.13 -10.36 -2.38
CA ALA A 203 4.90 -10.00 -1.70
C ALA A 203 4.99 -8.59 -1.11
N LEU A 204 6.06 -8.30 -0.38
CA LEU A 204 6.29 -7.00 0.26
C LEU A 204 6.50 -5.88 -0.76
N SER A 205 7.22 -6.13 -1.85
CA SER A 205 7.34 -5.20 -2.99
C SER A 205 5.98 -4.86 -3.58
N LEU A 206 5.07 -5.83 -3.75
CA LEU A 206 3.72 -5.56 -4.25
C LEU A 206 2.88 -4.77 -3.25
N VAL A 207 2.98 -5.10 -1.95
CA VAL A 207 2.26 -4.36 -0.90
C VAL A 207 2.75 -2.91 -0.85
N LEU A 208 4.06 -2.66 -0.86
CA LEU A 208 4.60 -1.30 -0.86
C LEU A 208 4.14 -0.53 -2.09
N HIS A 209 4.25 -1.14 -3.28
CA HIS A 209 3.79 -0.53 -4.52
C HIS A 209 2.30 -0.13 -4.46
N CYS A 210 1.44 -0.99 -3.91
CA CYS A 210 0.03 -0.68 -3.73
C CYS A 210 -0.22 0.43 -2.69
N CYS A 211 0.60 0.49 -1.63
CA CYS A 211 0.52 1.55 -0.62
C CYS A 211 0.92 2.92 -1.19
N ASP A 212 1.95 2.94 -2.02
CA ASP A 212 2.46 4.13 -2.73
C ASP A 212 1.35 4.77 -3.59
N ILE A 213 0.70 3.98 -4.45
CA ILE A 213 -0.38 4.46 -5.32
C ILE A 213 -1.77 4.47 -4.66
N SER A 214 -1.86 4.44 -3.33
CA SER A 214 -3.11 4.13 -2.61
C SER A 214 -4.10 5.29 -2.47
N HIS A 215 -3.71 6.54 -2.74
CA HIS A 215 -4.58 7.68 -2.46
C HIS A 215 -5.96 7.63 -3.17
N PRO A 216 -6.16 7.04 -4.36
CA PRO A 216 -7.50 6.85 -4.96
C PRO A 216 -8.38 5.84 -4.22
N ALA A 217 -7.77 5.03 -3.36
CA ALA A 217 -8.44 4.11 -2.45
C ALA A 217 -8.70 4.72 -1.06
N LYS A 218 -8.44 6.01 -0.83
CA LYS A 218 -8.78 6.73 0.42
C LYS A 218 -10.07 7.55 0.27
N HIS A 219 -10.55 8.16 1.36
CA HIS A 219 -11.72 9.05 1.32
C HIS A 219 -11.51 10.21 0.33
N TRP A 220 -12.59 10.70 -0.28
CA TRP A 220 -12.55 11.70 -1.36
C TRP A 220 -11.70 12.92 -1.02
N ASP A 221 -11.84 13.48 0.19
CA ASP A 221 -11.12 14.70 0.57
C ASP A 221 -9.59 14.51 0.57
N VAL A 222 -9.12 13.33 1.04
CA VAL A 222 -7.71 12.95 1.02
C VAL A 222 -7.26 12.66 -0.41
N HIS A 223 -8.03 11.84 -1.15
CA HIS A 223 -7.75 11.47 -2.52
C HIS A 223 -7.59 12.71 -3.42
N HIS A 224 -8.60 13.59 -3.42
CA HIS A 224 -8.65 14.78 -4.23
C HIS A 224 -7.50 15.73 -3.91
N ARG A 225 -7.18 15.92 -2.62
CA ARG A 225 -6.05 16.75 -2.20
C ARG A 225 -4.73 16.19 -2.73
N TRP A 226 -4.50 14.89 -2.61
CA TRP A 226 -3.32 14.24 -3.18
C TRP A 226 -3.26 14.38 -4.71
N THR A 227 -4.38 14.20 -5.41
CA THR A 227 -4.44 14.39 -6.87
C THR A 227 -4.05 15.83 -7.26
N MET A 228 -4.57 16.84 -6.56
CA MET A 228 -4.22 18.24 -6.87
C MET A 228 -2.74 18.54 -6.61
N LEU A 229 -2.17 17.98 -5.54
CA LEU A 229 -0.74 18.12 -5.24
C LEU A 229 0.12 17.45 -6.31
N LEU A 230 -0.22 16.24 -6.75
CA LEU A 230 0.51 15.54 -7.81
C LEU A 230 0.46 16.30 -9.13
N LEU A 231 -0.71 16.83 -9.50
CA LEU A 231 -0.86 17.62 -10.71
C LEU A 231 -0.05 18.91 -10.67
N GLU A 232 -0.05 19.64 -9.54
CA GLU A 232 0.79 20.83 -9.40
C GLU A 232 2.28 20.49 -9.56
N GLU A 233 2.71 19.32 -9.09
CA GLU A 233 4.08 18.85 -9.29
C GLU A 233 4.38 18.52 -10.76
N PHE A 234 3.50 17.79 -11.45
CA PHE A 234 3.61 17.56 -12.89
C PHE A 234 3.61 18.86 -13.70
N PHE A 235 2.81 19.84 -13.30
CA PHE A 235 2.79 21.14 -13.96
C PHE A 235 4.09 21.92 -13.77
N ARG A 236 4.73 21.81 -12.60
CA ARG A 236 6.08 22.37 -12.39
C ARG A 236 7.11 21.67 -13.27
N GLN A 237 7.05 20.35 -13.42
CA GLN A 237 7.89 19.63 -14.37
C GLN A 237 7.65 20.14 -15.81
N GLY A 238 6.40 20.29 -16.22
CA GLY A 238 6.07 20.79 -17.57
C GLY A 238 6.61 22.19 -17.84
N ASP A 239 6.57 23.08 -16.84
CA ASP A 239 7.18 24.40 -16.97
C ASP A 239 8.70 24.31 -17.19
N LEU A 240 9.39 23.40 -16.48
CA LEU A 240 10.81 23.12 -16.70
C LEU A 240 11.10 22.51 -18.08
N GLU A 241 10.27 21.56 -18.53
CA GLU A 241 10.37 20.97 -19.86
C GLU A 241 10.30 22.05 -20.94
N LYS A 242 9.35 22.97 -20.81
CA LYS A 242 9.20 24.11 -21.72
C LYS A 242 10.43 25.03 -21.69
N GLU A 243 10.98 25.34 -20.51
CA GLU A 243 12.19 26.16 -20.36
C GLU A 243 13.41 25.51 -21.02
N LEU A 244 13.53 24.19 -20.94
CA LEU A 244 14.59 23.40 -21.55
C LEU A 244 14.37 23.11 -23.04
N GLY A 245 13.23 23.52 -23.62
CA GLY A 245 12.87 23.21 -25.01
C GLY A 245 12.53 21.73 -25.24
N LEU A 246 12.17 21.00 -24.19
CA LEU A 246 11.70 19.61 -24.25
C LEU A 246 10.19 19.56 -24.55
N PRO A 247 9.69 18.48 -25.17
CA PRO A 247 8.26 18.26 -25.28
C PRO A 247 7.65 18.00 -23.89
N PHE A 248 6.40 18.45 -23.69
CA PHE A 248 5.67 18.15 -22.47
C PHE A 248 5.48 16.65 -22.29
N SER A 249 5.82 16.14 -21.11
CA SER A 249 5.44 14.80 -20.69
C SER A 249 3.92 14.71 -20.52
N PRO A 250 3.33 13.50 -20.61
CA PRO A 250 1.91 13.30 -20.34
C PRO A 250 1.50 13.94 -19.00
N LEU A 251 0.36 14.64 -19.00
CA LEU A 251 -0.21 15.34 -17.84
C LEU A 251 0.60 16.52 -17.29
N CYS A 252 1.73 16.88 -17.90
CA CYS A 252 2.58 17.98 -17.42
C CYS A 252 2.20 19.35 -18.01
N ASP A 253 1.32 19.40 -19.03
CA ASP A 253 0.80 20.67 -19.56
C ASP A 253 -0.44 21.14 -18.79
N ARG A 254 -0.26 22.14 -17.90
CA ARG A 254 -1.34 22.76 -17.12
C ARG A 254 -2.48 23.37 -17.95
N LYS A 255 -2.29 23.58 -19.27
CA LYS A 255 -3.32 24.14 -20.16
C LYS A 255 -4.18 23.10 -20.86
N ASN A 256 -3.73 21.85 -20.91
CA ASN A 256 -4.33 20.81 -21.74
C ASN A 256 -4.54 19.48 -20.99
N THR A 257 -4.50 19.51 -19.66
CA THR A 257 -4.65 18.31 -18.83
C THR A 257 -6.12 18.07 -18.47
N LEU A 258 -6.67 16.96 -18.95
CA LEU A 258 -8.00 16.45 -18.61
C LEU A 258 -7.94 15.65 -17.31
N VAL A 259 -8.11 16.33 -16.18
CA VAL A 259 -7.88 15.76 -14.85
C VAL A 259 -8.82 14.59 -14.56
N ALA A 260 -10.12 14.78 -14.73
CA ALA A 260 -11.12 13.80 -14.33
C ALA A 260 -10.98 12.48 -15.11
N GLU A 261 -10.83 12.56 -16.43
CA GLU A 261 -10.61 11.42 -17.32
C GLU A 261 -9.31 10.69 -16.99
N SER A 262 -8.24 11.44 -16.71
CA SER A 262 -6.95 10.85 -16.33
C SER A 262 -7.06 10.09 -15.01
N GLN A 263 -7.78 10.62 -14.01
CA GLN A 263 -7.98 9.93 -12.73
C GLN A 263 -8.89 8.71 -12.86
N ILE A 264 -9.94 8.77 -13.69
CA ILE A 264 -10.77 7.59 -14.00
C ILE A 264 -9.91 6.49 -14.61
N GLY A 265 -9.06 6.83 -15.59
CA GLY A 265 -8.14 5.88 -16.21
C GLY A 265 -7.14 5.31 -15.21
N PHE A 266 -6.57 6.15 -14.35
CA PHE A 266 -5.64 5.71 -13.31
C PHE A 266 -6.29 4.72 -12.34
N ILE A 267 -7.51 4.99 -11.89
CA ILE A 267 -8.27 4.06 -11.04
C ILE A 267 -8.50 2.72 -11.76
N ASP A 268 -9.00 2.76 -12.99
CA ASP A 268 -9.45 1.56 -13.72
C ASP A 268 -8.31 0.66 -14.18
N PHE A 269 -7.20 1.26 -14.61
CA PHE A 269 -6.12 0.52 -15.26
C PHE A 269 -4.91 0.29 -14.37
N ILE A 270 -4.75 1.05 -13.29
CA ILE A 270 -3.58 0.98 -12.39
C ILE A 270 -4.00 0.55 -10.99
N VAL A 271 -4.84 1.34 -10.29
CA VAL A 271 -5.06 1.15 -8.86
C VAL A 271 -5.99 -0.03 -8.55
N GLU A 272 -7.15 -0.13 -9.19
CA GLU A 272 -8.10 -1.23 -8.94
C GLU A 272 -7.49 -2.62 -9.26
N PRO A 273 -6.79 -2.83 -10.39
CA PRO A 273 -6.09 -4.09 -10.64
C PRO A 273 -5.00 -4.41 -9.62
N SER A 274 -4.25 -3.41 -9.14
CA SER A 274 -3.19 -3.58 -8.15
C SER A 274 -3.76 -4.01 -6.81
N MET A 275 -4.76 -3.28 -6.31
CA MET A 275 -5.44 -3.57 -5.04
C MET A 275 -6.11 -4.95 -5.07
N THR A 276 -6.67 -5.35 -6.22
CA THR A 276 -7.26 -6.68 -6.40
C THR A 276 -6.20 -7.78 -6.27
N ILE A 277 -5.11 -7.70 -7.05
CA ILE A 277 -4.04 -8.71 -7.02
C ILE A 277 -3.38 -8.76 -5.63
N MET A 278 -3.14 -7.60 -5.01
CA MET A 278 -2.61 -7.55 -3.65
C MET A 278 -3.55 -8.27 -2.68
N SER A 279 -4.87 -8.04 -2.77
CA SER A 279 -5.83 -8.69 -1.88
C SER A 279 -5.89 -10.21 -2.09
N ASP A 280 -5.84 -10.68 -3.33
CA ASP A 280 -5.84 -12.10 -3.66
C ASP A 280 -4.57 -12.79 -3.15
N MET A 281 -3.41 -12.12 -3.29
CA MET A 281 -2.14 -12.58 -2.75
C MET A 281 -2.16 -12.63 -1.22
N LEU A 282 -2.64 -11.58 -0.54
CA LEU A 282 -2.74 -11.55 0.92
C LEU A 282 -3.66 -12.66 1.43
N GLU A 283 -4.83 -12.85 0.81
CA GLU A 283 -5.73 -13.96 1.18
C GLU A 283 -5.07 -15.33 0.98
N HIS A 284 -4.28 -15.51 -0.08
CA HIS A 284 -3.55 -16.75 -0.33
C HIS A 284 -2.48 -17.04 0.73
N ILE A 285 -1.60 -16.09 1.03
CA ILE A 285 -0.49 -16.32 1.99
C ILE A 285 -0.98 -16.42 3.44
N LEU A 286 -2.11 -15.77 3.77
CA LEU A 286 -2.64 -15.72 5.13
C LEU A 286 -3.64 -16.82 5.44
N ALA A 287 -4.33 -17.39 4.44
CA ALA A 287 -5.28 -18.47 4.66
C ALA A 287 -4.72 -19.65 5.50
N PRO A 288 -3.47 -20.12 5.31
CA PRO A 288 -2.91 -21.22 6.09
C PRO A 288 -2.66 -20.89 7.57
N ILE A 289 -2.47 -19.61 7.92
CA ILE A 289 -2.17 -19.15 9.28
C ILE A 289 -3.36 -18.41 9.93
N ALA A 290 -4.45 -18.23 9.20
CA ALA A 290 -5.65 -17.58 9.69
C ALA A 290 -6.24 -18.38 10.88
N PRO A 291 -6.65 -17.70 11.97
CA PRO A 291 -7.30 -18.39 13.08
C PRO A 291 -8.58 -19.06 12.55
N VAL A 292 -8.65 -20.39 12.69
CA VAL A 292 -9.85 -21.15 12.33
C VAL A 292 -10.98 -20.65 13.23
N ILE A 293 -11.89 -19.85 12.67
CA ILE A 293 -13.18 -19.59 13.29
C ILE A 293 -13.91 -20.94 13.28
N LYS A 294 -13.76 -21.72 14.35
CA LYS A 294 -14.68 -22.82 14.62
C LYS A 294 -16.03 -22.15 14.80
N ASN A 295 -16.91 -22.30 13.81
CA ASN A 295 -18.31 -21.93 13.92
C ASN A 295 -18.82 -22.43 15.28
N LYS A 296 -19.36 -21.52 16.11
CA LYS A 296 -20.09 -21.92 17.31
C LYS A 296 -21.08 -23.01 16.88
N PRO A 297 -21.12 -24.18 17.56
CA PRO A 297 -22.14 -25.16 17.27
C PRO A 297 -23.50 -24.47 17.42
N ALA A 298 -24.37 -24.67 16.43
CA ALA A 298 -25.73 -24.15 16.46
C ALA A 298 -26.37 -24.51 17.81
N PRO A 299 -27.16 -23.61 18.43
CA PRO A 299 -27.93 -23.96 19.61
C PRO A 299 -28.78 -25.17 19.28
N LEU A 300 -28.68 -26.21 20.11
CA LEU A 300 -29.60 -27.34 20.08
C LEU A 300 -31.04 -26.79 20.21
N PRO A 301 -32.02 -27.30 19.46
CA PRO A 301 -33.40 -26.86 19.63
C PRO A 301 -33.84 -27.20 21.05
N GLU A 302 -34.23 -26.19 21.82
CA GLU A 302 -34.89 -26.39 23.10
C GLU A 302 -36.24 -27.07 22.87
N GLU A 303 -36.44 -28.23 23.48
CA GLU A 303 -37.74 -28.88 23.59
C GLU A 303 -38.66 -28.02 24.46
N SER A 304 -39.53 -27.23 23.84
CA SER A 304 -40.64 -26.60 24.57
C SER A 304 -41.83 -27.55 24.62
N SER A 305 -42.02 -28.16 25.79
CA SER A 305 -43.28 -28.73 26.24
C SER A 305 -44.37 -27.65 26.32
N ASN A 306 -45.51 -27.85 25.64
CA ASN A 306 -46.84 -27.71 26.26
C ASN A 306 -47.97 -28.14 25.31
N ALA A 307 -48.89 -28.91 25.89
CA ALA A 307 -50.13 -29.40 25.30
C ALA A 307 -51.27 -28.37 25.44
N HIS A 308 -52.14 -28.27 24.42
CA HIS A 308 -53.58 -28.63 24.50
C HIS A 308 -54.40 -28.13 23.28
N ASN A 309 -55.23 -29.06 22.75
CA ASN A 309 -56.59 -28.97 22.15
C ASN A 309 -56.86 -27.98 20.99
N GLU A 310 -57.74 -28.21 20.01
CA GLU A 310 -58.62 -29.29 19.52
C GLU A 310 -59.14 -28.84 18.12
N ASP A 311 -59.46 -29.80 17.26
CA ASP A 311 -60.46 -29.83 16.18
C ASP A 311 -60.37 -29.05 14.83
N ALA A 312 -60.81 -29.80 13.78
CA ALA A 312 -61.34 -29.47 12.43
C ALA A 312 -60.39 -29.76 11.23
N VAL A 313 -60.47 -30.91 10.53
CA VAL A 313 -61.42 -31.40 9.48
C VAL A 313 -61.07 -30.96 8.03
N GLU A 314 -61.01 -31.95 7.13
CA GLU A 314 -61.08 -31.93 5.63
C GLU A 314 -59.91 -31.35 4.81
N GLU A 315 -59.57 -31.78 3.58
CA GLU A 315 -59.76 -32.99 2.77
C GLU A 315 -58.84 -32.86 1.52
N ALA A 316 -58.57 -34.00 0.86
CA ALA A 316 -58.36 -34.15 -0.59
C ALA A 316 -57.03 -33.76 -1.31
N LYS A 317 -56.24 -34.82 -1.59
CA LYS A 317 -55.85 -35.33 -2.95
C LYS A 317 -55.21 -34.37 -3.97
N LYS A 318 -53.95 -34.66 -4.36
CA LYS A 318 -53.59 -35.31 -5.66
C LYS A 318 -52.07 -35.33 -5.96
N ARG A 319 -51.67 -36.52 -6.48
CA ARG A 319 -50.74 -36.82 -7.58
C ARG A 319 -49.24 -37.10 -7.31
N ASN A 320 -48.95 -38.39 -7.47
CA ASN A 320 -47.70 -39.07 -7.82
C ASN A 320 -46.81 -38.37 -8.88
N GLY A 321 -45.50 -38.53 -8.72
CA GLY A 321 -44.51 -38.37 -9.80
C GLY A 321 -43.06 -38.42 -9.31
N CYS A 322 -42.44 -39.59 -9.39
CA CYS A 322 -41.05 -39.93 -9.05
C CYS A 322 -40.01 -39.09 -9.82
N ALA A 323 -38.92 -38.65 -9.16
CA ALA A 323 -37.53 -39.09 -9.43
C ALA A 323 -36.45 -38.06 -9.03
N MET A 324 -35.33 -38.63 -8.55
CA MET A 324 -33.97 -38.08 -8.45
C MET A 324 -33.62 -37.19 -7.24
N THR A 325 -33.08 -37.88 -6.25
CA THR A 325 -32.14 -37.44 -5.22
C THR A 325 -31.16 -36.34 -5.65
N ARG A 326 -31.36 -35.11 -5.17
CA ARG A 326 -30.25 -34.16 -5.00
C ARG A 326 -29.56 -34.47 -3.68
N LYS A 327 -28.43 -35.20 -3.75
CA LYS A 327 -27.44 -35.18 -2.67
C LYS A 327 -27.00 -33.73 -2.51
N SER A 328 -27.36 -33.14 -1.37
CA SER A 328 -26.78 -31.89 -0.91
C SER A 328 -25.27 -32.08 -0.76
N ILE A 329 -24.50 -31.23 -1.44
CA ILE A 329 -23.06 -31.15 -1.26
C ILE A 329 -22.81 -30.61 0.16
N PRO A 330 -22.02 -31.28 1.01
CA PRO A 330 -21.74 -30.78 2.34
C PRO A 330 -20.77 -29.60 2.27
N GLY A 331 -21.20 -28.45 2.82
CA GLY A 331 -20.33 -27.41 3.38
C GLY A 331 -19.41 -26.67 2.41
N ALA A 332 -19.86 -25.52 1.90
CA ALA A 332 -18.92 -24.49 1.44
C ALA A 332 -18.07 -24.05 2.64
N VAL A 333 -16.83 -24.51 2.72
CA VAL A 333 -15.84 -23.96 3.66
C VAL A 333 -15.67 -22.51 3.25
N SER A 334 -16.01 -21.58 4.15
CA SER A 334 -15.79 -20.15 3.92
C SER A 334 -14.31 -19.95 3.60
N LYS A 335 -14.02 -19.47 2.38
CA LYS A 335 -12.67 -19.05 1.99
C LYS A 335 -12.26 -17.90 2.90
N PHE A 336 -11.04 -17.94 3.43
CA PHE A 336 -10.48 -16.82 4.19
C PHE A 336 -10.51 -15.56 3.32
N THR A 337 -10.98 -14.44 3.89
CA THR A 337 -11.05 -13.15 3.22
C THR A 337 -10.57 -12.06 4.16
N ILE A 338 -9.86 -11.07 3.61
CA ILE A 338 -9.43 -9.90 4.37
C ILE A 338 -10.47 -8.78 4.25
N THR A 339 -10.44 -7.82 5.18
CA THR A 339 -11.22 -6.59 5.03
C THR A 339 -10.60 -5.72 3.92
N LYS A 340 -11.43 -5.18 3.02
CA LYS A 340 -10.99 -4.43 1.82
C LYS A 340 -11.63 -3.03 1.79
N PRO A 341 -11.30 -2.12 2.72
CA PRO A 341 -11.95 -0.79 2.81
C PRO A 341 -11.74 0.07 1.55
N TRP A 342 -10.67 -0.19 0.79
CA TRP A 342 -10.36 0.50 -0.46
C TRP A 342 -11.43 0.31 -1.55
N LEU A 343 -12.16 -0.81 -1.57
CA LEU A 343 -13.15 -1.07 -2.64
C LEU A 343 -14.27 -0.03 -2.66
N THR A 344 -14.78 0.34 -1.49
CA THR A 344 -15.81 1.38 -1.36
C THR A 344 -15.27 2.73 -1.80
N CYS A 345 -14.04 3.09 -1.40
CA CYS A 345 -13.41 4.35 -1.75
C CYS A 345 -13.15 4.46 -3.26
N LEU A 346 -12.60 3.42 -3.90
CA LEU A 346 -12.35 3.40 -5.33
C LEU A 346 -13.64 3.59 -6.14
N THR A 347 -14.71 2.88 -5.74
CA THR A 347 -16.02 2.99 -6.40
C THR A 347 -16.57 4.41 -6.30
N GLU A 348 -16.50 5.00 -5.11
CA GLU A 348 -17.02 6.33 -4.84
C GLU A 348 -16.20 7.43 -5.53
N ASN A 349 -14.86 7.38 -5.41
CA ASN A 349 -13.97 8.36 -6.03
C ASN A 349 -14.10 8.34 -7.56
N LYS A 350 -14.22 7.15 -8.17
CA LYS A 350 -14.50 7.01 -9.60
C LYS A 350 -15.85 7.63 -9.99
N ARG A 351 -16.90 7.45 -9.18
CA ARG A 351 -18.20 8.08 -9.40
C ARG A 351 -18.08 9.61 -9.40
N ILE A 352 -17.39 10.17 -8.41
CA ILE A 352 -17.20 11.62 -8.28
C ILE A 352 -16.43 12.18 -9.48
N TRP A 353 -15.35 11.53 -9.93
CA TRP A 353 -14.63 11.96 -11.14
C TRP A 353 -15.49 11.90 -12.39
N LYS A 354 -16.32 10.87 -12.57
CA LYS A 354 -17.25 10.80 -13.70
C LYS A 354 -18.24 11.97 -13.70
N GLU A 355 -18.71 12.39 -12.54
CA GLU A 355 -19.59 13.56 -12.40
C GLU A 355 -18.86 14.86 -12.70
N GLN A 356 -17.56 14.95 -12.42
CA GLN A 356 -16.74 16.10 -12.79
C GLN A 356 -16.39 16.14 -14.28
N ALA A 357 -16.16 15.01 -14.94
CA ALA A 357 -15.87 14.95 -16.37
C ALA A 357 -17.05 15.39 -17.26
N ILE A 358 -18.27 15.36 -16.72
CA ILE A 358 -19.49 15.79 -17.44
C ILE A 358 -19.70 17.32 -17.33
N LYS A 359 -19.07 17.98 -16.35
CA LYS A 359 -19.17 19.42 -16.12
C LYS A 359 -18.11 20.17 -16.92
#